data_AF-A0A6J6H078-F1
#
_entry.id   AF-A0A6J6H078-F1
#
_cell.length_a   1.000
_cell.length_b   1.000
_cell.length_c   1.000
_cell.angle_alpha   90.00
_cell.angle_beta   90.00
_cell.angle_gamma   90.00
#
_symmetry.space_group_name_H-M   'P 1'
#
loop_
_entity.id
_entity.type
_entity.pdbx_description
1 polymer ?
#
loop_
_entity_poly.entity_id
_entity_poly.type
_entity_poly.pdbx_seq_one_letter_code
_entity_poly.pdbx_strand_id
1 'polypeptide(L)'
;MLLGLDLISSAQGLSNKIRLAPGRFTVTSTKQKLPITLINDFPNSAKLSIRVEASNGKVLIEPVPQIVVNGNSKVQVMIPVEVVTSGKTNLSVSIRSDKNRALGNTISYPVTLKVISPIATWVTTVGGAVLFISALIQSFRRIRKKRI
;
A
#
# COMPACT_ATOMS: atom_id res chain seq x y z
N MET A 1 -1.00 45.27 14.52
CA MET A 1 -0.99 44.22 13.46
C MET A 1 -0.19 42.96 13.87
N LEU A 2 0.19 42.76 15.14
CA LEU A 2 0.90 41.54 15.60
C LEU A 2 -0.04 40.41 16.08
N LEU A 3 -1.21 40.73 16.67
CA LEU A 3 -2.13 39.75 17.27
C LEU A 3 -2.69 38.70 16.29
N GLY A 4 -2.81 39.03 15.00
CA GLY A 4 -3.34 38.11 13.99
C GLY A 4 -2.33 37.02 13.58
N LEU A 5 -1.03 37.31 13.68
CA LEU A 5 0.02 36.37 13.29
C LEU A 5 0.20 35.26 14.34
N ASP A 6 0.06 35.61 15.62
CA ASP A 6 0.16 34.68 16.75
C ASP A 6 -1.01 33.70 16.84
N LEU A 7 -2.24 34.14 16.50
CA LEU A 7 -3.40 33.25 16.44
C LEU A 7 -3.27 32.21 15.34
N ILE A 8 -2.81 32.62 14.15
CA ILE A 8 -2.65 31.71 13.01
C ILE A 8 -1.53 30.71 13.29
N SER A 9 -0.41 31.12 13.89
CA SER A 9 0.68 30.21 14.27
C SER A 9 0.28 29.22 15.37
N SER A 10 -0.52 29.65 16.36
CA SER A 10 -1.04 28.79 17.43
C SER A 10 -2.05 27.77 16.90
N ALA A 11 -2.92 28.17 15.97
CA ALA A 11 -3.85 27.27 15.29
C ALA A 11 -3.12 26.24 14.40
N GLN A 12 -2.06 26.68 13.70
CA GLN A 12 -1.19 25.80 12.89
C GLN A 12 -0.47 24.78 13.78
N GLY A 13 0.08 25.20 14.92
CA GLY A 13 0.73 24.32 15.90
C GLY A 13 -0.19 23.26 16.50
N LEU A 14 -1.49 23.56 16.63
CA LEU A 14 -2.49 22.60 17.10
C LEU A 14 -2.89 21.58 16.01
N SER A 15 -2.95 22.02 14.74
CA SER A 15 -3.32 21.16 13.60
C SER A 15 -2.29 20.08 13.29
N ASN A 16 -1.02 20.29 13.67
CA ASN A 16 0.10 19.40 13.33
C ASN A 16 0.37 18.30 14.37
N LYS A 17 -0.43 18.23 15.44
CA LYS A 17 -0.25 17.26 16.53
C LYS A 17 -0.76 15.86 16.20
N ILE A 18 -1.69 15.72 15.26
CA ILE A 18 -2.06 14.41 14.70
C ILE A 18 -1.63 14.40 13.25
N ARG A 19 -0.69 13.53 12.92
CA ARG A 19 -0.07 13.50 11.59
C ARG A 19 0.30 12.09 11.17
N LEU A 20 0.37 11.89 9.85
CA LEU A 20 0.89 10.68 9.25
C LEU A 20 2.40 10.86 8.97
N ALA A 21 3.20 9.81 9.15
CA ALA A 21 4.61 9.87 8.77
C ALA A 21 4.76 9.73 7.25
N PRO A 22 5.58 10.56 6.58
CA PRO A 22 5.80 10.45 5.15
C PRO A 22 6.45 9.12 4.78
N GLY A 23 6.18 8.63 3.57
CA GLY A 23 6.74 7.35 3.13
C GLY A 23 6.53 7.10 1.64
N ARG A 24 7.16 6.01 1.16
CA ARG A 24 6.98 5.47 -0.20
C ARG A 24 6.92 3.96 -0.11
N PHE A 25 6.15 3.33 -1.01
CA PHE A 25 5.96 1.88 -0.96
C PHE A 25 6.19 1.23 -2.32
N THR A 26 6.62 -0.04 -2.28
CA THR A 26 6.62 -0.93 -3.44
C THR A 26 5.82 -2.18 -3.10
N VAL A 27 4.85 -2.49 -3.94
CA VAL A 27 3.98 -3.66 -3.80
C VAL A 27 4.34 -4.68 -4.87
N THR A 28 4.67 -5.89 -4.45
CA THR A 28 5.13 -6.98 -5.34
C THR A 28 4.15 -8.14 -5.43
N SER A 29 3.08 -8.10 -4.63
CA SER A 29 2.06 -9.15 -4.56
C SER A 29 0.67 -8.58 -4.81
N THR A 30 -0.25 -9.40 -5.32
CA THR A 30 -1.64 -8.99 -5.58
C THR A 30 -2.32 -8.46 -4.32
N LYS A 31 -2.09 -9.07 -3.16
CA LYS A 31 -2.61 -8.60 -1.87
C LYS A 31 -1.44 -8.33 -0.93
N GLN A 32 -1.40 -7.13 -0.36
CA GLN A 32 -0.35 -6.72 0.57
C GLN A 32 -0.91 -5.75 1.61
N LYS A 33 -0.33 -5.73 2.81
CA LYS A 33 -0.66 -4.75 3.85
C LYS A 33 0.44 -3.68 3.90
N LEU A 34 0.07 -2.43 3.70
CA LEU A 34 1.00 -1.29 3.74
C LEU A 34 1.05 -0.70 5.15
N PRO A 35 2.24 -0.64 5.79
CA PRO A 35 2.38 -0.05 7.11
C PRO A 35 2.41 1.48 7.00
N ILE A 36 1.34 2.14 7.47
CA ILE A 36 1.31 3.61 7.58
C ILE A 36 1.44 3.99 9.05
N THR A 37 2.40 4.86 9.35
CA THR A 37 2.62 5.31 10.73
C THR A 37 1.77 6.54 11.02
N LEU A 38 0.98 6.45 12.08
CA LEU A 38 0.19 7.53 12.64
C LEU A 38 0.85 8.01 13.94
N ILE A 39 1.00 9.31 14.08
CA ILE A 39 1.66 9.96 15.20
C ILE A 39 0.63 10.85 15.90
N ASN A 40 0.48 10.67 17.21
CA ASN A 40 -0.32 11.52 18.07
C ASN A 40 0.58 12.23 19.09
N ASP A 41 0.87 13.50 18.84
CA ASP A 41 1.62 14.41 19.69
C ASP A 41 0.70 15.19 20.68
N PHE A 42 -0.58 14.81 20.81
CA PHE A 42 -1.43 15.27 21.93
C PHE A 42 -1.20 14.43 23.18
N PRO A 43 -1.39 14.99 24.39
CA PRO A 43 -1.31 14.22 25.63
C PRO A 43 -2.48 13.23 25.82
N ASN A 44 -3.60 13.46 25.13
CA ASN A 44 -4.80 12.64 25.24
C ASN A 44 -4.87 11.59 24.12
N SER A 45 -5.49 10.45 24.42
CA SER A 45 -5.80 9.45 23.41
C SER A 45 -6.83 9.96 22.40
N ALA A 46 -6.63 9.64 21.12
CA ALA A 46 -7.52 10.04 20.03
C ALA A 46 -8.10 8.80 19.34
N LYS A 47 -9.42 8.81 19.13
CA LYS A 47 -10.13 7.77 18.37
C LYS A 47 -10.29 8.22 16.93
N LEU A 48 -9.59 7.56 16.01
CA LEU A 48 -9.37 8.03 14.64
C LEU A 48 -9.80 6.95 13.64
N SER A 49 -10.31 7.39 12.49
CA SER A 49 -10.55 6.57 11.32
C SER A 49 -9.67 7.05 10.18
N ILE A 50 -9.22 6.13 9.32
CA ILE A 50 -8.33 6.46 8.21
C ILE A 50 -9.10 6.25 6.92
N ARG A 51 -9.13 7.29 6.09
CA ARG A 51 -9.66 7.21 4.74
C ARG A 51 -8.51 7.24 3.74
N VAL A 52 -8.47 6.20 2.92
CA VAL A 52 -7.43 5.99 1.91
C VAL A 52 -8.09 5.95 0.55
N GLU A 53 -7.54 6.71 -0.39
CA GLU A 53 -8.02 6.75 -1.77
C GLU A 53 -6.83 6.62 -2.71
N ALA A 54 -6.95 5.74 -3.71
CA ALA A 54 -5.97 5.68 -4.79
C ALA A 54 -6.27 6.74 -5.84
N SER A 55 -5.21 7.34 -6.38
CA SER A 55 -5.27 8.27 -7.51
C SER A 55 -5.79 7.65 -8.81
N ASN A 56 -5.88 6.32 -8.88
CA ASN A 56 -6.33 5.58 -10.05
C ASN A 56 -6.91 4.21 -9.65
N GLY A 57 -7.63 3.56 -10.56
CA GLY A 57 -8.23 2.24 -10.35
C GLY A 57 -7.26 1.04 -10.39
N LYS A 58 -5.95 1.26 -10.25
CA LYS A 58 -4.96 0.16 -10.28
C LYS A 58 -4.83 -0.56 -8.94
N VAL A 59 -5.37 0.03 -7.88
CA VAL A 59 -5.34 -0.51 -6.51
C VAL A 59 -6.72 -0.36 -5.91
N LEU A 60 -7.23 -1.46 -5.34
CA LEU A 60 -8.39 -1.49 -4.48
C LEU A 60 -7.91 -1.42 -3.03
N ILE A 61 -8.64 -0.70 -2.20
CA ILE A 61 -8.32 -0.53 -0.78
C ILE A 61 -9.54 -0.94 0.03
N GLU A 62 -9.34 -1.84 0.98
CA GLU A 62 -10.41 -2.23 1.89
C GLU A 62 -10.53 -1.20 3.03
N PRO A 63 -11.75 -1.00 3.58
CA PRO A 63 -11.95 -0.11 4.72
C PRO A 63 -11.07 -0.51 5.90
N VAL A 64 -10.36 0.46 6.47
CA VAL A 64 -9.56 0.27 7.68
C VAL A 64 -10.45 0.50 8.91
N PRO A 65 -10.45 -0.39 9.91
CA PRO A 65 -11.23 -0.21 11.12
C PRO A 65 -10.76 1.02 11.92
N GLN A 66 -11.63 1.51 12.80
CA GLN A 66 -11.30 2.61 13.70
C GLN A 66 -10.18 2.21 14.66
N ILE A 67 -9.25 3.12 14.90
CA ILE A 67 -8.07 2.92 15.75
C ILE A 67 -8.04 3.92 16.89
N VAL A 68 -7.49 3.50 18.03
CA VAL A 68 -7.18 4.40 19.15
C VAL A 68 -5.68 4.60 19.17
N VAL A 69 -5.25 5.86 19.15
CA VAL A 69 -3.85 6.23 19.31
C VAL A 69 -3.68 6.95 20.63
N ASN A 70 -2.90 6.37 21.53
CA ASN A 70 -2.64 6.96 22.84
C ASN A 70 -1.95 8.32 22.71
N GLY A 71 -2.03 9.15 23.75
CA GLY A 71 -1.31 10.41 23.76
C GLY A 71 0.20 10.22 23.68
N ASN A 72 0.89 11.14 23.00
CA ASN A 72 2.34 11.14 22.78
C ASN A 72 2.87 9.79 22.24
N SER A 73 2.10 9.13 21.37
CA SER A 73 2.40 7.78 20.89
C SER A 73 2.37 7.67 19.36
N LYS A 74 2.94 6.58 18.85
CA LYS A 74 2.99 6.24 17.43
C LYS A 74 2.43 4.85 17.24
N VAL A 75 1.55 4.68 16.24
CA VAL A 75 0.94 3.40 15.91
C VAL A 75 1.10 3.15 14.42
N GLN A 76 1.48 1.92 14.04
CA GLN A 76 1.48 1.49 12.65
C GLN A 76 0.16 0.84 12.30
N VAL A 77 -0.46 1.34 11.24
CA VAL A 77 -1.74 0.86 10.74
C VAL A 77 -1.49 0.11 9.44
N MET A 78 -1.94 -1.13 9.39
CA MET A 78 -1.74 -2.01 8.24
C MET A 78 -2.90 -1.85 7.28
N ILE A 79 -2.66 -1.13 6.18
CA ILE A 79 -3.68 -0.83 5.18
C ILE A 79 -3.69 -1.95 4.14
N PRO A 80 -4.73 -2.79 4.09
CA PRO A 80 -4.85 -3.82 3.06
C PRO A 80 -5.06 -3.17 1.69
N VAL A 81 -4.19 -3.51 0.75
CA VAL A 81 -4.28 -3.10 -0.64
C VAL A 81 -4.30 -4.32 -1.55
N GLU A 82 -5.15 -4.26 -2.57
CA GLU A 82 -5.22 -5.24 -3.64
C GLU A 82 -4.87 -4.60 -4.98
N VAL A 83 -3.84 -5.13 -5.63
CA VAL A 83 -3.32 -4.62 -6.89
C VAL A 83 -4.04 -5.29 -8.05
N VAL A 84 -4.69 -4.47 -8.85
CA VAL A 84 -5.37 -4.89 -10.09
C VAL A 84 -4.37 -4.97 -11.23
N THR A 85 -3.44 -4.01 -11.31
CA THR A 85 -2.44 -3.95 -12.39
C THR A 85 -1.16 -3.24 -11.98
N SER A 86 -0.05 -3.60 -12.63
CA SER A 86 1.27 -3.02 -12.39
C SER A 86 1.39 -1.57 -12.89
N GLY A 87 2.35 -0.83 -12.34
CA GLY A 87 2.59 0.58 -12.68
C GLY A 87 2.86 1.45 -11.45
N LYS A 88 2.34 2.68 -11.47
CA LYS A 88 2.48 3.65 -10.38
C LYS A 88 1.11 4.17 -9.97
N THR A 89 0.92 4.42 -8.68
CA THR A 89 -0.24 5.09 -8.12
C THR A 89 0.18 5.92 -6.91
N ASN A 90 -0.58 6.95 -6.60
CA ASN A 90 -0.46 7.67 -5.35
C ASN A 90 -1.64 7.33 -4.44
N LEU A 91 -1.37 6.99 -3.18
CA LEU A 91 -2.39 6.80 -2.16
C LEU A 91 -2.54 8.08 -1.33
N SER A 92 -3.69 8.71 -1.41
CA SER A 92 -4.06 9.86 -0.58
C SER A 92 -4.66 9.34 0.71
N VAL A 93 -4.03 9.65 1.83
CA VAL A 93 -4.46 9.19 3.15
C VAL A 93 -4.84 10.39 3.99
N SER A 94 -6.05 10.37 4.50
CA SER A 94 -6.61 11.41 5.37
C SER A 94 -7.08 10.79 6.68
N ILE A 95 -6.88 11.52 7.77
CA ILE A 95 -7.35 11.12 9.10
C ILE A 95 -8.72 11.75 9.31
N ARG A 96 -9.65 10.99 9.91
CA ARG A 96 -10.98 11.46 10.27
C ARG A 96 -11.29 11.12 11.72
N SER A 97 -12.03 11.99 12.39
CA SER A 97 -12.54 11.76 13.74
C SER A 97 -13.65 10.70 13.72
N ASP A 98 -14.00 10.20 14.91
CA ASP A 98 -15.25 9.48 15.20
C ASP A 98 -16.51 10.14 14.59
N LYS A 99 -16.60 11.47 14.58
CA LYS A 99 -17.69 12.25 13.97
C LYS A 99 -17.53 12.47 12.45
N ASN A 100 -16.68 11.68 11.80
CA ASN A 100 -16.38 11.77 10.37
C ASN A 100 -15.82 13.13 9.91
N ARG A 101 -15.31 13.95 10.82
CA ARG A 101 -14.65 15.24 10.52
C ARG A 101 -13.21 15.00 10.10
N ALA A 102 -12.75 15.61 9.00
CA ALA A 102 -11.35 15.53 8.60
C ALA A 102 -10.44 16.17 9.66
N LEU A 103 -9.36 15.47 10.01
CA LEU A 103 -8.37 15.88 11.00
C LEU A 103 -6.99 15.91 10.34
N GLY A 104 -6.26 17.00 10.51
CA GLY A 104 -4.91 17.17 9.97
C GLY A 104 -4.85 17.19 8.44
N ASN A 105 -3.66 16.99 7.91
CA ASN A 105 -3.37 17.11 6.49
C ASN A 105 -3.45 15.75 5.77
N THR A 106 -3.96 15.77 4.53
CA THR A 106 -3.90 14.61 3.64
C THR A 106 -2.46 14.41 3.16
N ILE A 107 -1.92 13.21 3.31
CA ILE A 107 -0.59 12.85 2.81
C ILE A 107 -0.72 11.92 1.61
N SER A 108 0.05 12.21 0.57
CA SER A 108 0.14 11.37 -0.63
C SER A 108 1.35 10.45 -0.55
N TYR A 109 1.11 9.14 -0.61
CA TYR A 109 2.16 8.12 -0.64
C TYR A 109 2.34 7.62 -2.07
N PRO A 110 3.51 7.83 -2.70
CA PRO A 110 3.81 7.20 -3.97
C PRO A 110 4.00 5.69 -3.77
N VAL A 111 3.27 4.92 -4.57
CA VAL A 111 3.29 3.45 -4.56
C VAL A 111 3.65 2.93 -5.94
N THR A 112 4.69 2.11 -5.98
CA THR A 112 5.11 1.38 -7.18
C THR A 112 4.57 -0.04 -7.14
N LEU A 113 3.88 -0.46 -8.20
CA LEU A 113 3.21 -1.75 -8.31
C LEU A 113 4.00 -2.62 -9.30
N LYS A 114 4.58 -3.71 -8.78
CA LYS A 114 5.38 -4.69 -9.52
C LYS A 114 4.84 -6.10 -9.28
N VAL A 115 3.57 -6.29 -9.58
CA VAL A 115 2.90 -7.58 -9.39
C VAL A 115 3.04 -8.40 -10.67
N ILE A 116 3.53 -9.63 -10.51
CA ILE A 116 3.55 -10.63 -11.58
C ILE A 116 2.15 -11.27 -11.62
N SER A 117 1.55 -11.29 -12.81
CA SER A 117 0.23 -11.90 -12.99
C SER A 117 0.28 -13.41 -12.69
N PRO A 118 -0.58 -13.95 -11.79
CA PRO A 118 -0.66 -15.40 -11.54
C PRO A 118 -0.89 -16.21 -12.81
N ILE A 119 -1.63 -15.64 -13.77
CA ILE A 119 -1.96 -16.27 -15.05
C ILE A 119 -0.70 -16.49 -15.88
N ALA A 120 0.22 -15.53 -15.91
CA ALA A 120 1.47 -15.63 -16.66
C ALA A 120 2.38 -16.74 -16.09
N THR A 121 2.40 -16.89 -14.76
CA THR A 121 3.17 -17.95 -14.08
C THR A 121 2.68 -19.33 -14.48
N TRP A 122 1.36 -19.55 -14.52
CA TRP A 122 0.79 -20.84 -14.94
C TRP A 122 1.14 -21.17 -16.39
N VAL A 123 0.97 -20.22 -17.33
CA VAL A 123 1.29 -20.42 -18.74
C VAL A 123 2.77 -20.79 -18.93
N THR A 124 3.66 -20.10 -18.22
CA THR A 124 5.10 -20.37 -18.26
C THR A 124 5.42 -21.75 -17.69
N THR A 125 4.77 -22.14 -16.59
CA THR A 125 4.95 -23.45 -15.96
C THR A 125 4.53 -24.58 -16.90
N VAL A 126 3.35 -24.46 -17.52
CA VAL A 126 2.83 -25.44 -18.49
C VAL A 126 3.73 -25.51 -19.72
N GLY A 127 4.08 -24.36 -20.31
CA GLY A 127 4.96 -24.30 -21.48
C GLY A 127 6.32 -24.93 -21.20
N GLY A 128 6.93 -24.62 -20.05
CA GLY A 128 8.19 -25.21 -19.61
C GLY A 128 8.10 -26.73 -19.43
N ALA A 129 7.03 -27.23 -18.81
CA ALA A 129 6.82 -28.67 -18.64
C ALA A 129 6.67 -29.39 -19.99
N VAL A 130 5.89 -28.83 -20.92
CA VAL A 130 5.72 -29.37 -22.27
C VAL A 130 7.05 -29.40 -23.03
N LEU A 131 7.84 -28.33 -22.95
CA LEU A 131 9.17 -28.28 -23.57
C LEU A 131 10.11 -29.32 -22.96
N PHE A 132 10.08 -29.50 -21.64
CA PHE A 132 10.89 -30.49 -20.95
C PHE A 132 10.55 -31.91 -21.40
N ILE A 133 9.26 -32.26 -21.44
CA ILE A 133 8.79 -33.56 -21.94
C ILE A 133 9.20 -33.76 -23.42
N SER A 134 9.02 -32.73 -24.24
CA SER A 134 9.40 -32.77 -25.67
C SER A 134 10.89 -33.01 -25.85
N ALA A 135 11.74 -32.39 -25.03
CA ALA A 135 13.17 -32.58 -25.05
C ALA A 135 13.57 -34.02 -24.66
N LEU A 136 12.91 -34.60 -23.65
CA LEU A 136 13.12 -36.00 -23.28
C LEU A 136 12.77 -36.95 -24.44
N ILE A 137 11.60 -36.79 -25.06
CA ILE A 137 11.17 -37.61 -26.20
C ILE A 137 12.13 -37.45 -27.39
N GLN A 138 12.53 -36.22 -27.72
CA GLN A 138 13.50 -35.96 -28.78
C GLN A 138 14.86 -36.59 -28.49
N SER A 139 15.32 -36.53 -27.24
CA SER A 139 16.57 -37.15 -26.80
C SER A 139 16.56 -38.66 -27.04
N PHE A 140 15.50 -39.36 -26.60
CA PHE A 140 15.35 -40.80 -26.84
C PHE A 140 15.25 -41.15 -28.34
N ARG A 141 14.48 -40.37 -29.12
CA ARG A 141 14.39 -40.55 -30.58
C ARG A 141 15.75 -40.38 -31.26
N ARG A 142 16.56 -39.40 -30.83
CA ARG A 142 17.89 -39.12 -31.39
C ARG A 142 18.88 -40.27 -31.13
N ILE A 143 18.85 -40.87 -29.95
CA ILE A 143 19.74 -41.99 -29.60
C ILE A 143 19.40 -43.23 -30.41
N ARG A 144 18.11 -43.55 -30.59
CA ARG A 144 17.70 -44.71 -31.40
C ARG A 144 18.08 -44.60 -32.87
N LYS A 145 18.02 -43.39 -33.45
CA LYS A 145 18.42 -43.15 -34.85
C LYS A 145 19.92 -43.28 -35.13
N LYS A 146 20.78 -43.36 -34.11
CA LYS A 146 22.24 -43.54 -34.30
C LYS A 146 22.69 -45.00 -34.25
N ARG A 147 21.80 -45.96 -33.91
CA ARG A 147 22.13 -47.40 -33.81
C ARG A 147 21.60 -48.24 -34.98
N ILE A 148 20.93 -47.62 -35.95
CA ILE A 148 20.53 -48.22 -37.23
C ILE A 148 21.39 -47.55 -38.29
#